data_AF-A0A8T6CFH8-F1
#
_entry.id   AF-A0A8T6CFH8-F1
#
_cell.length_a   1.000
_cell.length_b   1.000
_cell.length_c   1.000
_cell.angle_alpha   90.00
_cell.angle_beta   90.00
_cell.angle_gamma   90.00
#
_symmetry.space_group_name_H-M   'P 1'
#
loop_
_entity.id
_entity.type
_entity.pdbx_description
1 polymer ?
#
loop_
_entity_poly.entity_id
_entity_poly.type
_entity_poly.pdbx_seq_one_letter_code
_entity_poly.pdbx_strand_id
1 'polypeptide(L)'
;PYKGQVWALYVIEVGRKLPLDAELPNETARGEHLLQRMEAFGKTLKCKVEGDILQARDTGTAIVREAADRQTDVIVAGMPYTEHYGSPSLGDIVPYVLRHSHCRVVVYREQQPEPIPEGSS
;
A
#
# COMPACT_ATOMS: atom_id res chain seq x y z
N PRO A 1 -8.06 2.86 27.10
CA PRO A 1 -8.30 3.29 25.70
C PRO A 1 -6.99 3.30 24.91
N TYR A 2 -6.74 2.26 24.11
CA TYR A 2 -5.60 2.26 23.19
C TYR A 2 -5.93 3.19 22.01
N LYS A 3 -5.39 4.42 22.06
CA LYS A 3 -5.53 5.41 20.98
C LYS A 3 -4.49 5.10 19.89
N GLY A 4 -4.75 4.07 19.09
CA GLY A 4 -3.96 3.83 17.88
C GLY A 4 -4.19 4.95 16.87
N GLN A 5 -3.12 5.39 16.21
CA GLN A 5 -3.19 6.31 15.07
C GLN A 5 -2.91 5.51 13.81
N VAL A 6 -3.70 5.71 12.77
CA VAL A 6 -3.54 5.05 11.47
C VAL A 6 -2.99 6.07 10.48
N TRP A 7 -2.00 5.65 9.72
CA TRP A 7 -1.31 6.49 8.75
C TRP A 7 -1.50 5.79 7.40
N ALA A 8 -2.23 6.43 6.49
CA ALA A 8 -2.51 5.92 5.16
C ALA A 8 -1.48 6.51 4.21
N LEU A 9 -0.58 5.68 3.68
CA LEU A 9 0.48 6.12 2.78
C LEU A 9 0.13 5.77 1.34
N TYR A 10 0.17 6.76 0.45
CA TYR A 10 0.08 6.56 -0.99
C TYR A 10 1.43 6.88 -1.65
N VAL A 11 2.06 5.88 -2.25
CA VAL A 11 3.37 6.05 -2.90
C VAL A 11 3.18 6.24 -4.40
N ILE A 12 3.71 7.34 -4.94
CA ILE A 12 3.81 7.61 -6.37
C ILE A 12 5.21 7.19 -6.82
N GLU A 13 5.29 6.14 -7.64
CA GLU A 13 6.56 5.70 -8.19
C GLU A 13 6.97 6.58 -9.38
N VAL A 14 8.07 7.33 -9.22
CA VAL A 14 8.57 8.28 -10.19
C VAL A 14 9.59 7.60 -11.10
N GLY A 15 9.24 7.48 -12.39
CA GLY A 15 10.09 6.86 -13.39
C GLY A 15 11.45 7.54 -13.52
N ARG A 16 12.52 6.75 -13.69
CA ARG A 16 13.94 7.21 -13.68
C ARG A 16 14.28 8.34 -14.66
N LYS A 17 13.44 8.56 -15.68
CA LYS A 17 13.61 9.62 -16.69
C LYS A 17 13.16 11.00 -16.20
N LEU A 18 12.41 11.07 -15.10
CA LEU A 18 11.90 12.32 -14.50
C LEU A 18 12.68 12.64 -13.21
N PRO A 19 12.80 13.92 -12.84
CA PRO A 19 13.20 14.34 -11.49
C PRO A 19 12.33 13.68 -10.42
N LEU A 20 12.87 13.43 -9.23
CA LEU A 20 12.11 12.77 -8.15
C LEU A 20 10.94 13.65 -7.68
N ASP A 21 11.11 14.96 -7.73
CA ASP A 21 10.16 16.02 -7.39
C ASP A 21 9.35 16.51 -8.60
N ALA A 22 9.25 15.70 -9.65
CA ALA A 22 8.44 16.04 -10.81
C ALA A 22 6.96 16.22 -10.43
N GLU A 23 6.32 17.23 -11.02
CA GLU A 23 4.89 17.42 -10.89
C GLU A 23 4.14 16.30 -11.63
N LEU A 24 3.37 15.51 -10.88
CA LEU A 24 2.61 14.37 -11.38
C LEU A 24 1.12 14.55 -11.01
N PRO A 25 0.41 15.51 -11.63
CA PRO A 25 -0.89 15.97 -11.16
C PRO A 25 -1.97 14.90 -11.20
N ASN A 26 -1.94 14.00 -12.18
CA ASN A 26 -2.94 12.92 -12.30
C ASN A 26 -2.74 11.87 -11.19
N GLU A 27 -1.49 11.50 -10.94
CA GLU A 27 -1.09 10.55 -9.92
C GLU A 27 -1.34 11.11 -8.52
N THR A 28 -1.02 12.39 -8.29
CA THR A 28 -1.31 13.12 -7.05
C THR A 28 -2.82 13.18 -6.81
N ALA A 29 -3.61 13.61 -7.79
CA ALA A 29 -5.07 13.69 -7.65
C ALA A 29 -5.69 12.32 -7.33
N ARG A 30 -5.18 11.24 -7.95
CA ARG A 30 -5.61 9.87 -7.64
C ARG A 30 -5.28 9.47 -6.20
N GLY A 31 -4.07 9.79 -5.74
CA GLY A 31 -3.64 9.56 -4.36
C GLY A 31 -4.51 10.31 -3.36
N GLU A 32 -4.69 11.61 -3.57
CA GLU A 32 -5.53 12.46 -2.72
C GLU A 32 -6.96 11.94 -2.62
N HIS A 33 -7.56 11.55 -3.75
CA HIS A 33 -8.91 10.99 -3.76
C HIS A 33 -9.02 9.71 -2.92
N LEU A 34 -8.05 8.80 -3.01
CA LEU A 34 -8.03 7.58 -2.21
C LEU A 34 -7.82 7.87 -0.72
N LEU A 35 -6.88 8.74 -0.38
CA LEU A 35 -6.60 9.12 1.00
C LEU A 35 -7.80 9.81 1.66
N GLN A 36 -8.48 10.73 0.96
CA GLN A 36 -9.71 11.36 1.44
C GLN A 36 -10.79 10.34 1.80
N ARG A 37 -10.93 9.27 1.00
CA ARG A 37 -11.87 8.17 1.30
C ARG A 37 -11.46 7.40 2.55
N MET A 38 -10.16 7.14 2.74
CA MET A 38 -9.64 6.46 3.93
C MET A 38 -9.86 7.29 5.20
N GLU A 39 -9.63 8.60 5.14
CA GLU A 39 -9.89 9.51 6.25
C GLU A 39 -11.38 9.59 6.60
N ALA A 40 -12.24 9.68 5.57
CA ALA A 40 -13.68 9.66 5.76
C ALA A 40 -14.14 8.36 6.43
N PHE A 41 -13.59 7.21 6.02
CA PHE A 41 -13.88 5.92 6.64
C PHE A 41 -13.34 5.83 8.08
N GLY A 42 -12.15 6.36 8.35
CA GLY A 42 -11.61 6.45 9.71
C GLY A 42 -12.54 7.21 10.67
N LYS A 43 -13.11 8.33 10.20
CA LYS A 43 -14.07 9.14 10.97
C LYS A 43 -15.31 8.34 11.38
N THR A 44 -15.86 7.49 10.50
CA THR A 44 -17.04 6.66 10.85
C THR A 44 -16.73 5.64 11.93
N LEU A 45 -15.49 5.14 11.99
CA LEU A 45 -15.00 4.20 12.99
C LEU A 45 -14.43 4.88 14.26
N LYS A 46 -14.48 6.21 14.35
CA LYS A 46 -13.84 7.01 15.42
C LYS A 46 -12.33 6.70 15.56
N CYS A 47 -11.69 6.40 14.44
CA CYS A 47 -10.26 6.15 14.32
C CYS A 47 -9.59 7.34 13.64
N LYS A 48 -8.47 7.82 14.20
CA LYS A 48 -7.69 8.89 13.57
C LYS A 48 -6.89 8.28 12.43
N VAL A 49 -7.23 8.67 11.20
CA VAL A 49 -6.49 8.32 9.98
C VAL A 49 -5.89 9.62 9.43
N GLU A 50 -4.59 9.62 9.15
CA GLU A 50 -3.91 10.70 8.44
C GLU A 50 -3.37 10.18 7.12
N GLY A 51 -3.76 10.81 6.00
CA GLY A 51 -3.25 10.48 4.69
C GLY A 51 -1.95 11.21 4.37
N ASP A 52 -1.04 10.52 3.69
CA ASP A 52 0.20 11.12 3.18
C ASP A 52 0.54 10.59 1.78
N ILE A 53 1.09 11.48 0.95
CA ILE A 53 1.55 11.15 -0.42
C ILE A 53 3.07 11.26 -0.43
N LEU A 54 3.72 10.19 -0.91
CA LEU A 54 5.16 10.15 -1.03
C LEU A 54 5.58 9.80 -2.46
N GLN A 55 6.44 10.62 -3.04
CA GLN A 55 7.07 10.34 -4.33
C GLN A 55 8.37 9.55 -4.11
N ALA A 56 8.51 8.39 -4.75
CA ALA A 56 9.67 7.50 -4.58
C ALA A 56 10.11 6.84 -5.88
N ARG A 57 11.35 6.32 -5.89
CA ARG A 57 11.84 5.47 -6.99
C ARG A 57 11.46 4.00 -6.85
N ASP A 58 11.20 3.58 -5.62
CA ASP A 58 10.91 2.19 -5.27
C ASP A 58 9.91 2.19 -4.12
N THR A 59 8.76 1.57 -4.35
CA THR A 59 7.65 1.59 -3.40
C THR A 59 7.97 0.81 -2.12
N GLY A 60 8.63 -0.35 -2.23
CA GLY A 60 8.97 -1.18 -1.07
C GLY A 60 9.91 -0.45 -0.09
N THR A 61 10.96 0.16 -0.63
CA THR A 61 11.93 0.96 0.13
C THR A 61 11.25 2.15 0.81
N ALA A 62 10.36 2.85 0.09
CA ALA A 62 9.64 4.00 0.62
C ALA A 62 8.78 3.62 1.83
N ILE A 63 8.00 2.54 1.74
CA ILE A 63 7.16 2.05 2.85
C ILE A 63 8.02 1.74 4.08
N VAL A 64 9.12 1.02 3.91
CA VAL A 64 10.01 0.62 5.02
C VAL A 64 10.65 1.83 5.70
N ARG A 65 11.11 2.81 4.90
CA ARG A 65 11.70 4.06 5.42
C ARG A 65 10.67 4.88 6.19
N GLU A 66 9.50 5.09 5.58
CA GLU A 66 8.44 5.89 6.19
C GLU A 66 7.98 5.28 7.51
N ALA A 67 7.84 3.94 7.56
CA ALA A 67 7.52 3.25 8.79
C ALA A 67 8.61 3.45 9.86
N ALA A 68 9.90 3.42 9.48
CA ALA A 68 11.02 3.60 10.40
C ALA A 68 11.10 5.04 10.93
N ASP A 69 10.96 6.02 10.05
CA ASP A 69 11.00 7.45 10.40
C ASP A 69 9.86 7.81 11.37
N ARG A 70 8.70 7.15 11.21
CA ARG A 70 7.52 7.31 12.07
C ARG A 70 7.50 6.36 13.27
N GLN A 71 8.50 5.48 13.39
CA GLN A 71 8.59 4.44 14.42
C GLN A 71 7.30 3.62 14.56
N THR A 72 6.75 3.20 13.42
CA THR A 72 5.45 2.53 13.34
C THR A 72 5.52 1.11 13.93
N ASP A 73 4.57 0.75 14.79
CA ASP A 73 4.52 -0.58 15.41
C ASP A 73 4.11 -1.72 14.45
N VAL A 74 3.31 -1.39 13.42
CA VAL A 74 2.76 -2.35 12.45
C VAL A 74 2.50 -1.72 11.08
N ILE A 75 2.93 -2.40 10.03
CA ILE A 75 2.51 -2.13 8.64
C ILE A 75 1.36 -3.08 8.30
N VAL A 76 0.25 -2.55 7.77
CA VAL A 76 -0.86 -3.33 7.22
C VAL A 76 -0.90 -3.12 5.71
N ALA A 77 -0.68 -4.18 4.94
CA ALA A 77 -0.64 -4.14 3.48
C ALA A 77 -1.75 -5.01 2.88
N GLY A 78 -2.63 -4.40 2.09
CA GLY A 78 -3.54 -5.12 1.21
C GLY A 78 -2.83 -5.52 -0.07
N MET A 79 -3.09 -6.72 -0.60
CA MET A 79 -2.55 -7.13 -1.90
C MET A 79 -3.55 -7.94 -2.73
N PRO A 80 -3.61 -7.74 -4.05
CA PRO A 80 -4.47 -8.55 -4.93
C PRO A 80 -3.95 -9.98 -5.04
N TYR A 81 -4.84 -10.92 -5.37
CA TYR A 81 -4.42 -12.24 -5.83
C TYR A 81 -3.87 -12.10 -7.25
N THR A 82 -2.58 -12.39 -7.42
CA THR A 82 -1.93 -12.39 -8.74
C THR A 82 -1.17 -13.69 -8.94
N GLU A 83 -1.03 -14.10 -10.20
CA GLU A 83 -0.24 -15.28 -10.56
C GLU A 83 0.98 -14.86 -11.38
N HIS A 84 2.09 -15.56 -11.15
CA HIS A 84 3.29 -15.47 -11.94
C HIS A 84 3.69 -16.88 -12.38
N TYR A 85 3.81 -17.09 -13.69
CA TYR A 85 4.04 -18.41 -14.29
C TYR A 85 3.07 -19.51 -13.81
N GLY A 86 1.78 -19.16 -13.64
CA GLY A 86 0.73 -20.11 -13.23
C GLY A 86 0.76 -20.49 -11.75
N SER A 87 1.45 -19.72 -10.91
CA SER A 87 1.51 -19.93 -9.47
C SER A 87 1.21 -18.65 -8.69
N PRO A 88 0.60 -18.73 -7.49
CA PRO A 88 0.33 -17.54 -6.67
C PRO A 88 1.61 -16.74 -6.40
N SER A 89 1.54 -15.43 -6.63
CA SER A 89 2.66 -14.51 -6.43
C SER A 89 2.34 -13.46 -5.35
N LEU A 90 3.39 -13.06 -4.63
CA LEU A 90 3.35 -11.92 -3.70
C LEU A 90 3.80 -10.61 -4.36
N GLY A 91 4.19 -10.65 -5.64
CA GLY A 91 4.87 -9.54 -6.32
C GLY A 91 6.21 -9.20 -5.67
N ASP A 92 6.70 -7.98 -5.89
CA ASP A 92 8.01 -7.55 -5.39
C ASP A 92 7.90 -6.71 -4.11
N ILE A 93 6.83 -5.92 -3.98
CA ILE A 93 6.66 -4.95 -2.87
C ILE A 93 6.46 -5.67 -1.53
N VAL A 94 5.52 -6.62 -1.47
CA VAL A 94 5.19 -7.31 -0.20
C VAL A 94 6.39 -8.11 0.32
N PRO A 95 7.09 -8.94 -0.48
CA PRO A 95 8.28 -9.63 -0.01
C PRO A 95 9.40 -8.68 0.44
N TYR A 96 9.57 -7.54 -0.23
CA TYR A 96 10.54 -6.53 0.18
C TYR A 96 10.19 -5.99 1.58
N VAL A 97 8.95 -5.55 1.77
CA VAL A 97 8.47 -5.02 3.06
C VAL A 97 8.61 -6.08 4.16
N LEU A 98 8.24 -7.34 3.90
CA LEU A 98 8.38 -8.44 4.87
C LEU A 98 9.85 -8.68 5.27
N ARG A 99 10.79 -8.53 4.33
CA ARG A 99 12.22 -8.78 4.58
C ARG A 99 12.90 -7.63 5.32
N HIS A 100 12.48 -6.40 5.06
CA HIS A 100 13.23 -5.19 5.46
C HIS A 100 12.55 -4.35 6.54
N SER A 101 11.28 -4.61 6.87
CA SER A 101 10.59 -3.89 7.95
C SER A 101 11.22 -4.15 9.32
N HIS A 102 11.36 -3.09 10.10
CA HIS A 102 11.78 -3.15 11.50
C HIS A 102 10.63 -3.52 12.46
N CYS A 103 9.39 -3.49 11.98
CA CYS A 103 8.18 -3.70 12.76
C CYS A 103 7.34 -4.86 12.21
N ARG A 104 6.20 -5.15 12.87
CA ARG A 104 5.31 -6.23 12.46
C ARG A 104 4.67 -5.90 11.12
N VAL A 105 4.49 -6.89 10.26
CA VAL A 105 3.82 -6.71 8.97
C VAL A 105 2.64 -7.66 8.90
N VAL A 106 1.46 -7.10 8.65
CA VAL A 106 0.23 -7.85 8.39
C VAL A 106 -0.12 -7.71 6.91
N VAL A 107 -0.15 -8.84 6.21
CA VAL A 107 -0.53 -8.89 4.79
C VAL A 107 -1.94 -9.44 4.68
N TYR A 108 -2.84 -8.65 4.10
CA TYR A 108 -4.20 -9.05 3.79
C TYR A 108 -4.33 -9.25 2.28
N ARG A 109 -4.32 -10.51 1.85
CA ARG A 109 -4.40 -10.88 0.43
C ARG A 109 -5.84 -11.18 0.04
N GLU A 110 -6.24 -10.71 -1.14
CA GLU A 110 -7.51 -11.11 -1.74
C GLU A 110 -7.61 -12.63 -1.91
N GLN A 111 -8.83 -13.15 -1.87
CA GLN A 111 -9.09 -14.56 -2.10
C GLN A 111 -8.77 -14.93 -3.55
N GLN A 112 -8.36 -16.18 -3.76
CA GLN A 112 -8.24 -16.71 -5.12
C GLN A 112 -9.62 -16.64 -5.79
N PRO A 113 -9.73 -16.12 -7.02
CA PRO A 113 -10.98 -16.18 -7.77
C PRO A 113 -11.45 -17.63 -7.90
N GLU A 114 -12.76 -17.87 -7.77
CA GLU A 114 -13.29 -19.22 -8.01
C GLU A 114 -12.92 -19.68 -9.43
N PRO A 115 -12.49 -20.94 -9.61
CA PRO A 115 -12.23 -21.47 -10.94
C PRO A 115 -13.52 -21.41 -11.77
N ILE A 116 -13.42 -20.92 -13.00
CA ILE A 116 -14.55 -20.92 -13.95
C ILE A 116 -14.94 -22.38 -14.18
N PRO A 117 -16.21 -22.79 -13.96
CA PRO A 117 -16.63 -24.17 -14.18
C PRO A 117 -16.39 -24.59 -15.64
N GLU A 118 -15.71 -25.71 -15.84
CA GLU A 118 -15.52 -26.31 -17.17
C GLU A 118 -16.90 -26.55 -17.83
N GLY A 119 -17.12 -25.97 -19.01
CA GLY A 119 -18.37 -26.11 -19.77
C GLY A 119 -19.26 -24.87 -19.80
N SER A 120 -18.81 -23.73 -19.27
CA SER A 120 -19.50 -22.45 -19.40
C SER A 120 -19.05 -21.72 -20.69
N SER A 121 -19.38 -22.25 -21.86
CA SER A 121 -19.21 -21.59 -23.17
C SER A 121 -20.42 -21.82 -24.05
#